data_AF-A0A9R0S9V9-F1
#
_entry.id   AF-A0A9R0S9V9-F1
#
_cell.length_a   1.000
_cell.length_b   1.000
_cell.length_c   1.000
_cell.angle_alpha   90.00
_cell.angle_beta   90.00
_cell.angle_gamma   90.00
#
_symmetry.space_group_name_H-M   'P 1'
#
loop_
_entity.id
_entity.type
_entity.pdbx_description
1 polymer ?
#
loop_
_entity_poly.entity_id
_entity_poly.type
_entity_poly.pdbx_seq_one_letter_code
_entity_poly.pdbx_strand_id
1 'polypeptide(L)'
;MATALSAPVSTATVRVFNIPPSAVAKELLAFFNSAVVAAGEAYACEIAAARRGWLSRGNGSVQFDSTATATLAAELVSSGRLPRFLGSLLSVSPAPSDLLPRAPDLSLRVADARLLVGNRVAEREFEAADSWDSVRVEVIPGKRRIDLYLNHDSKMYKLEVFFEDIRNCYQCSFDGAGAILLQVSCSPCYCDASVFPLYIIY
;
A
#
# COMPACT_ATOMS: atom_id res chain seq x y z
N MET A 1 -31.33 -18.54 7.74
CA MET A 1 -29.94 -18.36 8.22
C MET A 1 -29.04 -18.31 7.01
N ALA A 2 -28.65 -17.12 6.55
CA ALA A 2 -27.66 -16.96 5.50
C ALA A 2 -26.28 -16.94 6.15
N THR A 3 -25.47 -17.96 5.88
CA THR A 3 -24.05 -17.98 6.19
C THR A 3 -23.39 -16.81 5.48
N ALA A 4 -22.87 -15.86 6.25
CA ALA A 4 -22.06 -14.77 5.73
C ALA A 4 -20.84 -15.40 5.02
N LEU A 5 -20.79 -15.25 3.70
CA LEU A 5 -19.58 -15.47 2.92
C LEU A 5 -18.49 -14.58 3.52
N SER A 6 -17.41 -15.19 3.98
CA SER A 6 -16.19 -14.48 4.39
C SER A 6 -15.84 -13.48 3.30
N ALA A 7 -15.80 -12.19 3.65
CA ALA A 7 -15.36 -11.15 2.74
C ALA A 7 -14.00 -11.54 2.11
N PRO A 8 -13.77 -11.26 0.82
CA PRO A 8 -12.51 -11.57 0.18
C PRO A 8 -11.36 -10.88 0.92
N VAL A 9 -10.24 -11.59 1.02
CA VAL A 9 -8.99 -11.13 1.63
C VAL A 9 -8.62 -9.78 1.01
N SER A 10 -8.90 -8.70 1.71
CA SER A 10 -8.65 -7.32 1.23
C SER A 10 -7.22 -6.86 1.57
N THR A 11 -6.42 -7.72 2.18
CA THR A 11 -5.07 -7.47 2.65
C THR A 11 -4.06 -8.20 1.78
N ALA A 12 -2.92 -7.57 1.49
CA ALA A 12 -1.82 -8.21 0.80
C ALA A 12 -0.96 -9.07 1.75
N THR A 13 -1.43 -9.32 2.98
CA THR A 13 -0.67 -9.99 4.04
C THR A 13 -1.27 -11.33 4.42
N VAL A 14 -0.40 -12.33 4.56
CA VAL A 14 -0.74 -13.65 5.07
C VAL A 14 -0.02 -13.90 6.40
N ARG A 15 -0.69 -14.58 7.32
CA ARG A 15 -0.07 -15.20 8.48
C ARG A 15 0.57 -16.51 8.07
N VAL A 16 1.78 -16.75 8.57
CA VAL A 16 2.56 -17.96 8.28
C VAL A 16 2.77 -18.72 9.58
N PHE A 17 2.56 -20.03 9.54
CA PHE A 17 2.70 -20.96 10.66
C PHE A 17 3.68 -22.08 10.30
N ASN A 18 4.11 -22.83 11.33
CA ASN A 18 5.11 -23.90 11.25
C ASN A 18 6.50 -23.42 10.79
N ILE A 19 6.84 -22.18 11.15
CA ILE A 19 8.17 -21.62 10.87
C ILE A 19 9.21 -22.31 11.77
N PRO A 20 10.33 -22.81 11.23
CA PRO A 20 11.39 -23.40 12.06
C PRO A 20 11.97 -22.40 13.07
N PRO A 21 12.36 -22.84 14.29
CA PRO A 21 12.97 -21.97 15.31
C PRO A 21 14.24 -21.24 14.83
N SER A 22 14.99 -21.85 13.91
CA SER A 22 16.22 -21.30 13.32
C SER A 22 15.98 -20.30 12.19
N ALA A 23 14.74 -20.13 11.74
CA ALA A 23 14.44 -19.29 10.57
C ALA A 23 14.60 -17.81 10.87
N VAL A 24 15.17 -17.08 9.91
CA VAL A 24 15.30 -15.62 9.95
C VAL A 24 14.29 -14.97 9.00
N ALA A 25 13.77 -13.78 9.36
CA ALA A 25 12.78 -13.05 8.58
C ALA A 25 13.22 -12.84 7.12
N LYS A 26 14.49 -12.47 6.91
CA LYS A 26 15.10 -12.32 5.58
C LYS A 26 15.03 -13.59 4.72
N GLU A 27 15.23 -14.76 5.31
CA GLU A 27 15.16 -16.04 4.60
C GLU A 27 13.72 -16.38 4.22
N LEU A 28 12.78 -16.13 5.12
CA LEU A 28 11.36 -16.34 4.87
C LEU A 28 10.86 -15.43 3.74
N LEU A 29 11.28 -14.15 3.74
CA LEU A 29 10.99 -13.22 2.67
C LEU A 29 11.52 -13.72 1.33
N ALA A 30 12.81 -14.10 1.27
CA ALA A 30 13.44 -14.58 0.04
C ALA A 30 12.78 -15.87 -0.48
N PHE A 31 12.40 -16.77 0.43
CA PHE A 31 11.68 -17.99 0.09
C PHE A 31 10.33 -17.68 -0.57
N PHE A 32 9.49 -16.84 0.05
CA PHE A 32 8.21 -16.48 -0.55
C PHE A 32 8.39 -15.71 -1.85
N ASN A 33 9.38 -14.82 -1.93
CA ASN A 33 9.70 -14.09 -3.16
C ASN A 33 10.03 -15.04 -4.31
N SER A 34 10.82 -16.09 -4.04
CA SER A 34 11.14 -17.11 -5.05
C SER A 34 9.93 -17.95 -5.46
N ALA A 35 9.00 -18.21 -4.53
CA ALA A 35 7.83 -19.04 -4.79
C ALA A 35 6.75 -18.32 -5.60
N VAL A 36 6.62 -17.01 -5.44
CA VAL A 36 5.57 -16.19 -6.07
C VAL A 36 6.08 -15.32 -7.22
N VAL A 37 7.33 -15.50 -7.66
CA VAL A 37 8.02 -14.63 -8.63
C VAL A 37 7.25 -14.40 -9.95
N ALA A 38 6.36 -15.32 -10.32
CA ALA A 38 5.54 -15.22 -11.52
C ALA A 38 4.36 -14.23 -11.39
N ALA A 39 3.95 -13.89 -10.17
CA ALA A 39 2.79 -13.05 -9.87
C ALA A 39 3.14 -11.73 -9.17
N GLY A 40 4.29 -11.68 -8.49
CA GLY A 40 4.72 -10.48 -7.79
C GLY A 40 5.89 -10.74 -6.85
N GLU A 41 6.04 -9.85 -5.88
CA GLU A 41 7.13 -9.88 -4.91
C GLU A 41 6.66 -9.88 -3.45
N ALA A 42 7.47 -10.46 -2.57
CA ALA A 42 7.30 -10.30 -1.13
C ALA A 42 7.85 -8.95 -0.68
N TYR A 43 7.02 -8.13 -0.02
CA TYR A 43 7.36 -6.76 0.35
C TYR A 43 7.93 -6.64 1.76
N ALA A 44 7.23 -7.20 2.74
CA ALA A 44 7.62 -7.13 4.14
C ALA A 44 7.36 -8.46 4.84
N CYS A 45 8.13 -8.74 5.88
CA CYS A 45 7.94 -9.92 6.69
C CYS A 45 8.24 -9.64 8.15
N GLU A 46 7.55 -10.37 9.02
CA GLU A 46 7.79 -10.37 10.45
C GLU A 46 7.78 -11.82 10.93
N ILE A 47 8.75 -12.19 11.76
CA ILE A 47 8.75 -13.46 12.48
C ILE A 47 8.62 -13.14 13.96
N ALA A 48 7.64 -13.76 14.62
CA ALA A 48 7.50 -13.62 16.06
C ALA A 48 8.66 -14.33 16.75
N ALA A 49 9.54 -13.58 17.41
CA ALA A 49 10.70 -14.13 18.12
C ALA A 49 10.45 -14.26 19.63
N ALA A 50 11.11 -15.24 20.26
CA ALA A 50 11.17 -15.37 21.72
C ALA A 50 12.13 -14.32 22.33
N ARG A 51 11.69 -13.62 23.38
CA ARG A 51 12.49 -12.60 24.10
C ARG A 51 13.79 -13.14 24.72
N ARG A 52 13.93 -14.45 24.87
CA ARG A 52 15.16 -15.13 25.30
C ARG A 52 15.66 -16.00 24.14
N GLY A 53 16.80 -15.65 23.55
CA GLY A 53 17.50 -16.48 22.56
C GLY A 53 17.20 -16.21 21.08
N TRP A 54 16.35 -15.21 20.74
CA TRP A 54 16.07 -14.80 19.34
C TRP A 54 15.56 -15.91 18.41
N LEU A 55 14.97 -16.97 18.95
CA LEU A 55 14.39 -18.08 18.18
C LEU A 55 12.95 -17.75 17.74
N SER A 56 12.58 -18.21 16.55
CA SER A 56 11.20 -18.10 16.05
C SER A 56 10.22 -18.87 16.93
N ARG A 57 9.02 -18.30 17.14
CA ARG A 57 7.88 -18.94 17.83
C ARG A 57 7.04 -19.83 16.90
N GLY A 58 7.51 -20.06 15.68
CA GLY A 58 6.79 -20.86 14.69
C GLY A 58 5.66 -20.15 13.98
N ASN A 59 5.52 -18.84 14.19
CA ASN A 59 4.55 -18.02 13.47
C ASN A 59 5.13 -16.66 13.08
N GLY A 60 4.52 -16.05 12.07
CA GLY A 60 4.90 -14.77 11.51
C GLY A 60 3.87 -14.28 10.52
N SER A 61 4.22 -13.21 9.81
CA SER A 61 3.39 -12.62 8.76
C SER A 61 4.27 -12.23 7.58
N VAL A 62 3.74 -12.37 6.38
CA VAL A 62 4.39 -11.92 5.14
C VAL A 62 3.40 -11.07 4.36
N GLN A 63 3.79 -9.84 4.08
CA GLN A 63 3.08 -8.92 3.22
C GLN A 63 3.68 -8.99 1.81
N PHE A 64 2.82 -9.19 0.82
CA PHE A 64 3.15 -9.18 -0.59
C PHE A 64 2.89 -7.82 -1.22
N ASP A 65 3.34 -7.67 -2.45
CA ASP A 65 3.09 -6.50 -3.28
C ASP A 65 1.62 -6.32 -3.69
N SER A 66 0.81 -7.38 -3.72
CA SER A 66 -0.61 -7.31 -4.06
C SER A 66 -1.44 -8.39 -3.35
N THR A 67 -2.74 -8.17 -3.27
CA THR A 67 -3.71 -9.19 -2.80
C THR A 67 -3.73 -10.43 -3.69
N ALA A 68 -3.49 -10.28 -5.00
CA ALA A 68 -3.41 -11.39 -5.94
C ALA A 68 -2.21 -12.30 -5.61
N THR A 69 -1.04 -11.71 -5.35
CA THR A 69 0.17 -12.44 -4.94
C THR A 69 -0.03 -13.16 -3.60
N ALA A 70 -0.68 -12.50 -2.64
CA ALA A 70 -1.03 -13.11 -1.36
C ALA A 70 -1.99 -14.30 -1.51
N THR A 71 -2.96 -14.18 -2.42
CA THR A 71 -3.91 -15.27 -2.74
C THR A 71 -3.19 -16.44 -3.39
N LEU A 72 -2.30 -16.17 -4.35
CA LEU A 72 -1.47 -17.20 -4.99
C LEU A 72 -0.57 -17.94 -3.98
N ALA A 73 0.03 -17.21 -3.03
CA ALA A 73 0.81 -17.85 -1.95
C ALA A 73 -0.06 -18.80 -1.12
N ALA A 74 -1.30 -18.42 -0.80
CA ALA A 74 -2.25 -19.28 -0.10
C ALA A 74 -2.66 -20.50 -0.93
N GLU A 75 -2.87 -20.33 -2.24
CA GLU A 75 -3.17 -21.43 -3.17
C GLU A 75 -2.01 -22.42 -3.33
N LEU A 76 -0.76 -21.94 -3.37
CA LEU A 76 0.41 -22.81 -3.42
C LEU A 76 0.52 -23.68 -2.16
N VAL A 77 0.17 -23.13 -1.00
CA VAL A 77 0.14 -23.89 0.25
C VAL A 77 -1.00 -24.90 0.27
N SER A 78 -2.22 -24.48 -0.08
CA SER A 78 -3.40 -25.36 -0.04
C SER A 78 -3.31 -26.49 -1.07
N SER A 79 -2.69 -26.25 -2.22
CA SER A 79 -2.43 -27.26 -3.26
C SER A 79 -1.19 -28.12 -2.98
N GLY A 80 -0.43 -27.85 -1.91
CA GLY A 80 0.79 -28.58 -1.56
C GLY A 80 1.96 -28.37 -2.54
N ARG A 81 1.88 -27.33 -3.39
CA ARG A 81 2.89 -26.98 -4.40
C ARG A 81 3.97 -26.04 -3.86
N LEU A 82 3.75 -25.45 -2.68
CA LEU A 82 4.77 -24.65 -2.01
C LEU A 82 5.96 -25.54 -1.59
N PRO A 83 7.21 -25.20 -1.95
CA PRO A 83 8.38 -25.95 -1.53
C PRO A 83 8.55 -25.97 0.00
N ARG A 84 9.37 -26.89 0.51
CA ARG A 84 9.67 -26.93 1.95
C ARG A 84 10.63 -25.80 2.32
N PHE A 85 10.27 -25.04 3.35
CA PHE A 85 11.12 -23.98 3.89
C PHE A 85 11.97 -24.55 5.04
N LEU A 86 13.29 -24.61 4.83
CA LEU A 86 14.24 -25.20 5.79
C LEU A 86 13.78 -26.59 6.31
N GLY A 87 13.21 -27.41 5.42
CA GLY A 87 12.72 -28.75 5.73
C GLY A 87 11.27 -28.82 6.27
N SER A 88 10.67 -27.69 6.65
CA SER A 88 9.30 -27.61 7.18
C SER A 88 8.26 -27.28 6.11
N LEU A 89 7.06 -27.83 6.30
CA LEU A 89 5.86 -27.45 5.54
C LEU A 89 5.19 -26.27 6.23
N LEU A 90 5.19 -25.13 5.55
CA LEU A 90 4.53 -23.92 6.05
C LEU A 90 3.02 -24.04 5.85
N SER A 91 2.27 -23.43 6.77
CA SER A 91 0.83 -23.23 6.61
C SER A 91 0.54 -21.74 6.61
N VAL A 92 -0.44 -21.30 5.84
CA VAL A 92 -0.79 -19.88 5.76
C VAL A 92 -2.28 -19.65 5.96
N SER A 93 -2.61 -18.49 6.52
CA SER A 93 -3.98 -18.01 6.62
C SER A 93 -4.04 -16.52 6.29
N PRO A 94 -5.20 -15.97 5.91
CA PRO A 94 -5.37 -14.53 5.74
C PRO A 94 -4.99 -13.76 7.01
N ALA A 95 -4.28 -12.64 6.86
CA ALA A 95 -4.04 -11.72 7.98
C ALA A 95 -5.17 -10.68 8.09
N PRO A 96 -5.54 -10.24 9.30
CA PRO A 96 -6.61 -9.26 9.49
C PRO A 96 -6.23 -7.84 9.04
N SER A 97 -4.93 -7.55 8.90
CA SER A 97 -4.41 -6.24 8.49
C SER A 97 -3.03 -6.40 7.85
N ASP A 98 -2.65 -5.44 7.02
CA ASP A 98 -1.30 -5.38 6.47
C ASP A 98 -0.25 -4.97 7.50
N LEU A 99 0.98 -5.48 7.37
CA LEU A 99 2.10 -5.14 8.25
C LEU A 99 2.50 -3.68 8.12
N LEU A 100 2.62 -3.21 6.89
CA LEU A 100 2.93 -1.83 6.54
C LEU A 100 1.75 -1.22 5.78
N PRO A 101 1.38 0.04 6.07
CA PRO A 101 0.33 0.74 5.32
C PRO A 101 0.74 0.85 3.86
N ARG A 102 0.00 0.19 2.98
CA ARG A 102 0.23 0.21 1.54
C ARG A 102 -1.10 0.00 0.81
N ALA A 103 -1.22 0.56 -0.39
CA ALA A 103 -2.38 0.27 -1.23
C ALA A 103 -2.41 -1.22 -1.60
N PRO A 104 -3.48 -1.99 -1.37
CA PRO A 104 -3.47 -3.45 -1.56
C PRO A 104 -3.44 -3.90 -3.03
N ASP A 105 -3.90 -3.04 -3.94
CA ASP A 105 -3.94 -3.27 -5.39
C ASP A 105 -2.96 -2.33 -6.10
N LEU A 106 -2.33 -2.82 -7.17
CA LEU A 106 -1.48 -2.03 -8.06
C LEU A 106 -2.28 -0.95 -8.80
N SER A 107 -3.56 -1.18 -9.08
CA SER A 107 -4.43 -0.16 -9.71
C SER A 107 -4.61 1.11 -8.86
N LEU A 108 -4.38 1.00 -7.55
CA LEU A 108 -4.44 2.09 -6.59
C LEU A 108 -3.06 2.74 -6.35
N ARG A 109 -2.07 2.37 -7.15
CA ARG A 109 -0.70 2.90 -7.10
C ARG A 109 -0.38 3.55 -8.43
N VAL A 110 -0.10 4.85 -8.39
CA VAL A 110 0.41 5.58 -9.54
C VAL A 110 1.88 5.87 -9.30
N ALA A 111 2.72 5.45 -10.23
CA ALA A 111 4.12 5.83 -10.28
C ALA A 111 4.29 6.94 -11.31
N ASP A 112 5.30 7.78 -11.11
CA ASP A 112 5.68 8.84 -12.04
C ASP A 112 4.57 9.85 -12.37
N ALA A 113 3.68 10.10 -11.40
CA ALA A 113 2.66 11.14 -11.51
C ALA A 113 3.26 12.53 -11.34
N ARG A 114 2.53 13.54 -11.81
CA ARG A 114 2.80 14.94 -11.53
C ARG A 114 1.78 15.47 -10.51
N LEU A 115 2.27 16.10 -9.45
CA LEU A 115 1.45 16.78 -8.46
C LEU A 115 1.54 18.29 -8.69
N LEU A 116 0.39 18.92 -8.92
CA LEU A 116 0.26 20.38 -8.91
C LEU A 116 -0.52 20.80 -7.67
N VAL A 117 0.01 21.78 -6.94
CA VAL A 117 -0.65 22.39 -5.80
C VAL A 117 -0.98 23.83 -6.17
N GLY A 118 -2.21 24.26 -5.92
CA GLY A 118 -2.62 25.59 -6.32
C GLY A 118 -4.05 25.92 -5.94
N ASN A 119 -4.56 26.99 -6.56
CA ASN A 119 -5.88 27.53 -6.29
C ASN A 119 -6.71 27.55 -7.58
N ARG A 120 -8.01 27.36 -7.43
CA ARG A 120 -8.96 27.57 -8.51
C ARG A 120 -9.31 29.05 -8.57
N VAL A 121 -8.91 29.71 -9.65
CA VAL A 121 -9.14 31.14 -9.86
C VAL A 121 -10.43 31.42 -10.64
N ALA A 122 -10.89 30.45 -11.44
CA ALA A 122 -12.19 30.47 -12.10
C ALA A 122 -12.77 29.06 -12.26
N GLU A 123 -13.98 28.93 -12.84
CA GLU A 123 -14.65 27.63 -12.92
C GLU A 123 -13.80 26.56 -13.64
N ARG A 124 -13.01 26.93 -14.64
CA ARG A 124 -12.16 26.01 -15.41
C ARG A 124 -10.69 26.42 -15.42
N GLU A 125 -10.30 27.26 -14.46
CA GLU A 125 -8.95 27.81 -14.39
C GLU A 125 -8.33 27.47 -13.04
N PHE A 126 -7.16 26.86 -13.10
CA PHE A 126 -6.36 26.47 -11.95
C PHE A 126 -5.00 27.14 -12.09
N GLU A 127 -4.61 27.90 -11.07
CA GLU A 127 -3.30 28.52 -10.98
C GLU A 127 -2.43 27.68 -10.04
N ALA A 128 -1.41 27.04 -10.61
CA ALA A 128 -0.45 26.24 -9.86
C ALA A 128 0.49 27.17 -9.07
N ALA A 129 0.55 26.97 -7.75
CA ALA A 129 1.55 27.59 -6.89
C ALA A 129 2.88 26.81 -6.95
N ASP A 130 2.80 25.49 -6.93
CA ASP A 130 3.96 24.60 -6.97
C ASP A 130 3.68 23.32 -7.78
N SER A 131 4.74 22.68 -8.26
CA SER A 131 4.67 21.43 -9.02
C SER A 131 5.78 20.46 -8.63
N TRP A 132 5.46 19.17 -8.55
CA TRP A 132 6.42 18.09 -8.36
C TRP A 132 6.20 16.99 -9.39
N ASP A 133 7.29 16.58 -10.03
CA ASP A 133 7.32 15.44 -10.96
C ASP A 133 7.79 14.17 -10.23
N SER A 134 7.61 13.01 -10.88
CA SER A 134 7.99 11.70 -10.34
C SER A 134 7.37 11.40 -8.96
N VAL A 135 6.15 11.87 -8.74
CA VAL A 135 5.39 11.65 -7.52
C VAL A 135 4.79 10.25 -7.54
N ARG A 136 4.99 9.51 -6.45
CA ARG A 136 4.30 8.24 -6.25
C ARG A 136 3.05 8.48 -5.43
N VAL A 137 1.93 7.99 -5.92
CA VAL A 137 0.62 8.10 -5.27
C VAL A 137 0.15 6.72 -4.87
N GLU A 138 -0.22 6.55 -3.61
CA GLU A 138 -0.88 5.34 -3.13
C GLU A 138 -2.21 5.68 -2.47
N VAL A 139 -3.30 5.16 -3.03
CA VAL A 139 -4.63 5.26 -2.41
C VAL A 139 -4.82 4.07 -1.49
N ILE A 140 -5.06 4.32 -0.20
CA ILE A 140 -5.19 3.29 0.84
C ILE A 140 -6.62 3.32 1.41
N PRO A 141 -7.61 2.69 0.74
CA PRO A 141 -9.02 2.75 1.17
C PRO A 141 -9.25 2.27 2.60
N GLY A 142 -8.54 1.21 3.02
CA GLY A 142 -8.65 0.67 4.39
C GLY A 142 -8.18 1.63 5.48
N LYS A 143 -7.40 2.66 5.13
CA LYS A 143 -7.00 3.75 6.03
C LYS A 143 -7.68 5.08 5.69
N ARG A 144 -8.56 5.09 4.68
CA ARG A 144 -9.28 6.28 4.20
C ARG A 144 -8.32 7.44 3.92
N ARG A 145 -7.23 7.17 3.19
CA ARG A 145 -6.12 8.11 2.99
C ARG A 145 -5.44 7.91 1.64
N ILE A 146 -4.90 8.99 1.09
CA ILE A 146 -3.99 9.02 -0.06
C ILE A 146 -2.60 9.42 0.43
N ASP A 147 -1.60 8.60 0.13
CA ASP A 147 -0.20 8.87 0.44
C ASP A 147 0.52 9.34 -0.84
N LEU A 148 1.11 10.53 -0.79
CA LEU A 148 1.88 11.15 -1.86
C LEU A 148 3.34 11.18 -1.44
N TYR A 149 4.21 10.53 -2.21
CA TYR A 149 5.64 10.53 -1.97
C TYR A 149 6.33 11.38 -3.03
N LEU A 150 7.00 12.44 -2.58
CA LEU A 150 7.66 13.41 -3.44
C LEU A 150 9.12 13.58 -3.02
N ASN A 151 9.99 13.80 -4.02
CA ASN A 151 11.40 14.09 -3.79
C ASN A 151 11.65 15.59 -3.95
N HIS A 152 12.27 16.20 -2.95
CA HIS A 152 12.65 17.61 -2.97
C HIS A 152 13.99 17.78 -2.25
N ASP A 153 14.94 18.47 -2.88
CA ASP A 153 16.28 18.73 -2.33
C ASP A 153 17.00 17.48 -1.77
N SER A 154 16.98 16.38 -2.55
CA SER A 154 17.56 15.08 -2.17
C SER A 154 16.93 14.44 -0.91
N LYS A 155 15.78 14.93 -0.47
CA LYS A 155 14.98 14.36 0.62
C LYS A 155 13.65 13.84 0.08
N MET A 156 13.20 12.74 0.66
CA MET A 156 11.89 12.18 0.38
C MET A 156 10.90 12.69 1.42
N TYR A 157 9.82 13.30 0.94
CA TYR A 157 8.70 13.77 1.74
C TYR A 157 7.49 12.89 1.48
N LYS A 158 6.67 12.73 2.53
CA LYS A 158 5.40 12.03 2.46
C LYS A 158 4.29 12.98 2.88
N LEU A 159 3.39 13.27 1.94
CA LEU A 159 2.16 14.00 2.20
C LEU A 159 1.00 13.01 2.35
N GLU A 160 0.28 13.13 3.46
CA GLU A 160 -0.84 12.26 3.81
C GLU A 160 -2.14 13.07 3.70
N VAL A 161 -3.02 12.69 2.77
CA VAL A 161 -4.32 13.34 2.55
C VAL A 161 -5.42 12.39 2.99
N PHE A 162 -6.12 12.71 4.07
CA PHE A 162 -7.23 11.90 4.57
C PHE A 162 -8.49 12.15 3.76
N PHE A 163 -9.33 11.13 3.59
CA PHE A 163 -10.58 11.26 2.82
C PHE A 163 -11.55 12.24 3.49
N GLU A 164 -11.46 12.40 4.81
CA GLU A 164 -12.21 13.38 5.59
C GLU A 164 -11.86 14.82 5.21
N ASP A 165 -10.63 15.07 4.77
CA ASP A 165 -10.19 16.39 4.35
C ASP A 165 -10.59 16.69 2.91
N ILE A 166 -10.88 15.67 2.09
CA ILE A 166 -11.30 15.84 0.69
C ILE A 166 -12.77 16.24 0.64
N ARG A 167 -13.04 17.48 0.23
CA ARG A 167 -14.40 17.99 0.02
C ARG A 167 -15.01 17.51 -1.28
N ASN A 168 -14.22 17.59 -2.34
CA ASN A 168 -14.64 17.22 -3.69
C ASN A 168 -13.49 16.54 -4.43
N CYS A 169 -13.85 15.59 -5.28
CA CYS A 169 -12.93 14.88 -6.18
C CYS A 169 -13.54 14.90 -7.58
N TYR A 170 -12.79 15.38 -8.57
CA TYR A 170 -13.23 15.47 -9.94
C TYR A 170 -12.24 14.79 -10.86
N GLN A 171 -12.76 14.01 -11.81
CA GLN A 171 -11.99 13.65 -13.00
C GLN A 171 -11.94 14.87 -13.93
N CYS A 172 -10.75 15.27 -14.36
CA CYS A 172 -10.56 16.40 -15.26
C CYS A 172 -9.48 16.07 -16.31
N SER A 173 -9.19 17.04 -17.18
CA SER A 173 -8.04 16.98 -18.07
C SER A 173 -7.17 18.21 -17.83
N PHE A 174 -5.87 18.00 -17.67
CA PHE A 174 -4.88 19.07 -17.52
C PHE A 174 -3.80 18.87 -18.60
N ASP A 175 -3.53 19.90 -19.40
CA ASP A 175 -2.62 19.84 -20.56
C ASP A 175 -2.89 18.67 -21.53
N GLY A 176 -4.16 18.28 -21.69
CA GLY A 176 -4.57 17.16 -22.55
C GLY A 176 -4.37 15.76 -21.96
N ALA A 177 -3.81 15.64 -20.76
CA ALA A 177 -3.74 14.40 -19.99
C ALA A 177 -4.93 14.26 -19.04
N GLY A 178 -5.36 13.02 -18.79
CA GLY A 178 -6.40 12.73 -17.81
C GLY A 178 -5.87 12.92 -16.39
N ALA A 179 -6.59 13.66 -15.56
CA ALA A 179 -6.16 14.10 -14.25
C ALA A 179 -7.25 13.94 -13.19
N ILE A 180 -6.84 13.95 -11.92
CA ILE A 180 -7.74 13.98 -10.77
C ILE A 180 -7.50 15.28 -10.01
N LEU A 181 -8.57 16.06 -9.83
CA LEU A 181 -8.58 17.28 -9.03
C LEU A 181 -9.19 17.00 -7.66
N LEU A 182 -8.39 17.17 -6.60
CA LEU A 182 -8.81 17.01 -5.21
C LEU A 182 -8.93 18.38 -4.55
N GLN A 183 -10.13 18.73 -4.08
CA GLN A 183 -10.37 19.91 -3.25
C GLN A 183 -10.29 19.53 -1.78
N VAL A 184 -9.33 20.08 -1.04
CA VAL A 184 -9.14 19.74 0.38
C VAL A 184 -9.54 20.87 1.31
N SER A 185 -10.01 20.52 2.50
CA SER A 185 -10.55 21.43 3.52
C SER A 185 -9.47 22.23 4.25
N CYS A 186 -8.22 21.77 4.26
CA CYS A 186 -7.13 22.39 4.99
C CYS A 186 -5.79 22.01 4.33
N SER A 187 -4.89 22.98 4.17
CA SER A 187 -3.47 22.72 3.91
C SER A 187 -2.74 22.54 5.24
N PRO A 188 -1.73 21.67 5.33
CA PRO A 188 -0.80 21.75 6.44
C PRO A 188 -0.04 23.09 6.31
N CYS A 189 -0.45 24.06 7.14
CA CYS A 189 0.29 25.28 7.56
C CYS A 189 -0.13 26.66 7.02
N TYR A 190 -1.20 26.85 6.23
CA TYR A 190 -1.75 28.20 6.01
C TYR A 190 -3.27 28.24 6.17
N CYS A 191 -3.70 28.69 7.35
CA CYS A 191 -5.09 28.97 7.67
C CYS A 191 -5.45 30.39 7.21
N ASP A 192 -5.97 30.52 6.00
CA ASP A 192 -6.98 31.55 5.74
C ASP A 192 -8.23 30.84 5.23
N ALA A 193 -9.35 31.03 5.93
CA ALA A 193 -10.53 30.16 5.90
C ALA A 193 -11.32 30.20 4.57
N SER A 194 -10.79 30.86 3.55
CA SER A 194 -11.44 31.16 2.28
C SER A 194 -10.78 30.52 1.05
N VAL A 195 -9.57 29.94 1.20
CA VAL A 195 -8.82 29.36 0.07
C VAL A 195 -8.52 27.89 0.34
N PHE A 196 -9.23 27.01 -0.36
CA PHE A 196 -9.01 25.57 -0.28
C PHE A 196 -7.88 25.17 -1.24
N PRO A 197 -6.81 24.54 -0.76
CA PRO A 197 -5.80 24.00 -1.65
C PRO A 197 -6.43 22.95 -2.55
N LEU A 198 -5.99 22.96 -3.80
CA LEU A 198 -6.40 21.99 -4.80
C LEU A 198 -5.16 21.25 -5.28
N TYR A 199 -5.28 19.93 -5.34
CA TYR A 199 -4.25 19.05 -5.86
C TYR A 199 -4.70 18.51 -7.21
N ILE A 200 -3.89 18.68 -8.26
CA ILE A 200 -4.06 17.96 -9.52
C ILE A 200 -3.02 16.85 -9.56
N ILE A 201 -3.48 15.62 -9.77
CA ILE A 201 -2.66 14.42 -9.90
C ILE A 201 -2.92 13.83 -11.29
N TYR A 202 -1.89 13.65 -12.11
CA TYR A 202 -2.00 13.00 -13.43
C TYR A 202 -0.72 12.31 -13.87
#